data_AF-A0A957D0Y9-F1
#
_entry.id   AF-A0A957D0Y9-F1
#
_cell.length_a   1.000
_cell.length_b   1.000
_cell.length_c   1.000
_cell.angle_alpha   90.00
_cell.angle_beta   90.00
_cell.angle_gamma   90.00
#
_symmetry.space_group_name_H-M   'P 1'
#
loop_
_entity.id
_entity.type
_entity.pdbx_description
1 polymer ?
#
loop_
_entity_poly.entity_id
_entity_poly.type
_entity_poly.pdbx_seq_one_letter_code
_entity_poly.pdbx_strand_id
1 'polypeptide(L)' 'MQYPLPPNEQAYYEQVWQLAHQIPRGTVATYGQIAQMLPPPAGIDPQEYKAFGPRWVGSAMAACPDDVPWQRVINAQGK' A
#
# COMPACT_ATOMS: atom_id res chain seq x y z
N MET A 1 -7.50 14.61 8.87
CA MET A 1 -7.90 14.60 7.45
C MET A 1 -8.39 13.20 7.13
N GLN A 2 -9.69 13.03 6.93
CA GLN A 2 -10.32 11.76 6.59
C GLN A 2 -10.18 11.60 5.07
N TYR A 3 -9.32 10.68 4.63
CA TYR A 3 -9.18 10.37 3.21
C TYR A 3 -10.22 9.30 2.84
N PRO A 4 -10.75 9.32 1.60
CA PRO A 4 -11.64 8.25 1.16
C PRO A 4 -10.88 6.94 1.31
N LEU A 5 -11.49 5.94 1.93
CA LEU A 5 -10.93 4.60 2.00
C LEU A 5 -11.18 3.90 0.66
N PRO A 6 -10.34 2.94 0.26
CA PRO A 6 -10.59 2.15 -0.94
C PRO A 6 -11.97 1.47 -0.83
N PRO A 7 -12.73 1.35 -1.94
CA PRO A 7 -14.11 0.87 -1.92
C PRO A 7 -14.27 -0.56 -1.35
N ASN A 8 -13.21 -1.38 -1.42
CA ASN A 8 -13.09 -2.63 -0.67
C ASN A 8 -11.74 -2.64 0.05
N GLU A 9 -11.75 -2.25 1.33
CA GLU A 9 -10.55 -2.15 2.16
C GLU A 9 -9.85 -3.49 2.30
N GLN A 10 -10.59 -4.54 2.63
CA GLN A 10 -10.00 -5.84 2.89
C GLN A 10 -9.33 -6.43 1.65
N ALA A 11 -9.99 -6.37 0.49
CA ALA A 11 -9.40 -6.85 -0.76
C ALA A 11 -8.18 -6.01 -1.19
N TYR A 12 -8.18 -4.70 -0.91
CA TYR A 12 -7.01 -3.85 -1.17
C TYR A 12 -5.86 -4.18 -0.23
N TYR A 13 -6.14 -4.39 1.05
CA TYR A 13 -5.13 -4.66 2.07
C TYR A 13 -4.45 -6.01 1.81
N GLU A 14 -5.22 -7.03 1.46
CA GLU A 14 -4.68 -8.33 1.05
C GLU A 14 -3.73 -8.21 -0.14
N GLN A 15 -4.06 -7.40 -1.15
CA GLN A 15 -3.16 -7.16 -2.29
C GLN A 15 -1.88 -6.43 -1.88
N VAL A 16 -1.98 -5.45 -0.97
CA VAL A 16 -0.81 -4.76 -0.41
C VAL A 16 0.10 -5.74 0.33
N TRP A 17 -0.47 -6.59 1.18
CA TRP A 17 0.28 -7.58 1.96
C TRP A 17 0.95 -8.63 1.06
N GLN A 18 0.24 -9.10 0.02
CA GLN A 18 0.79 -10.00 -1.00
C GLN A 18 2.00 -9.38 -1.72
N LEU A 19 1.96 -8.08 -2.02
CA LEU A 19 3.12 -7.38 -2.58
C LEU A 19 4.25 -7.24 -1.55
N ALA A 20 3.93 -6.93 -0.29
CA ALA A 20 4.94 -6.82 0.76
C ALA A 20 5.70 -8.14 0.96
N HIS A 21 5.03 -9.29 0.87
CA HIS A 21 5.67 -10.62 0.90
C HIS A 21 6.64 -10.87 -0.24
N GLN A 22 6.38 -10.28 -1.41
CA GLN A 22 7.24 -10.43 -2.59
C GLN A 22 8.52 -9.59 -2.52
N ILE A 23 8.61 -8.62 -1.59
CA ILE A 23 9.82 -7.80 -1.44
C ILE A 23 10.97 -8.68 -0.94
N PRO A 24 12.06 -8.85 -1.72
CA PRO A 24 13.20 -9.67 -1.31
C PRO A 24 13.85 -9.23 -0.01
N ARG A 25 14.57 -10.13 0.65
CA ARG A 25 15.41 -9.77 1.79
C ARG A 25 16.54 -8.85 1.34
N GLY A 26 16.81 -7.80 2.11
CA GLY A 26 17.85 -6.81 1.82
C GLY A 26 17.40 -5.67 0.90
N THR A 27 16.16 -5.69 0.44
CA THR A 27 15.56 -4.57 -0.31
C THR A 27 14.35 -4.01 0.43
N VAL A 28 13.99 -2.78 0.05
CA VAL A 28 12.84 -2.05 0.60
C VAL A 28 12.03 -1.46 -0.55
N ALA A 29 10.74 -1.31 -0.34
CA ALA A 29 9.83 -0.60 -1.22
C ALA A 29 9.19 0.57 -0.48
N THR A 30 8.83 1.61 -1.21
CA THR A 30 8.09 2.74 -0.64
C THR A 30 6.58 2.52 -0.74
N TYR A 31 5.81 3.12 0.16
CA TYR A 31 4.34 3.11 0.05
C TYR A 31 3.82 3.52 -1.33
N GLY A 32 4.47 4.50 -1.96
CA GLY A 32 4.11 4.96 -3.30
C GLY A 32 4.46 3.97 -4.41
N GLN A 33 5.56 3.23 -4.29
CA GLN A 33 5.89 2.15 -5.24
C GLN A 33 4.89 1.01 -5.14
N ILE A 34 4.52 0.59 -3.92
CA ILE A 34 3.50 -0.44 -3.71
C ILE A 34 2.16 0.01 -4.30
N ALA A 35 1.75 1.27 -4.06
CA ALA A 35 0.52 1.80 -4.62
C ALA A 35 0.52 1.78 -6.16
N GLN A 36 1.65 2.10 -6.81
CA GLN A 36 1.79 2.09 -8.27
C GLN A 36 1.80 0.68 -8.88
N MET A 37 2.18 -0.34 -8.11
CA MET A 37 2.15 -1.74 -8.54
C MET A 37 0.74 -2.33 -8.53
N LEU A 38 -0.17 -1.72 -7.76
CA LEU A 38 -1.56 -2.14 -7.68
C LEU A 38 -2.43 -1.41 -8.71
N PRO A 39 -3.39 -2.11 -9.34
CA PRO A 39 -4.36 -1.46 -10.20
C PRO A 39 -5.26 -0.52 -9.36
N PRO A 40 -5.64 0.65 -9.89
CA PRO A 40 -6.63 1.52 -9.25
C PRO A 40 -7.94 0.75 -9.04
N PRO A 41 -8.58 0.84 -7.85
CA PRO A 41 -9.89 0.24 -7.62
C PRO A 41 -10.95 0.80 -8.59
N ALA A 42 -11.95 -0.02 -8.91
CA ALA A 42 -13.04 0.39 -9.80
C ALA A 42 -13.77 1.63 -9.24
N GLY A 43 -14.00 2.62 -10.11
CA GLY A 43 -14.70 3.87 -9.74
C GLY A 43 -13.81 4.96 -9.15
N ILE A 44 -12.49 4.72 -9.00
CA ILE A 44 -11.53 5.75 -8.60
C ILE A 44 -10.82 6.30 -9.84
N ASP A 45 -10.72 7.62 -9.95
CA ASP A 45 -9.93 8.24 -11.01
C ASP A 45 -8.44 7.85 -10.83
N PRO A 46 -7.74 7.37 -11.88
CA PRO A 46 -6.33 7.01 -11.80
C PRO A 46 -5.43 8.12 -11.22
N GLN A 47 -5.75 9.39 -11.47
CA GLN A 47 -5.01 10.54 -10.97
C GLN A 47 -5.26 10.75 -9.46
N GLU A 48 -6.48 10.53 -8.99
CA GLU A 48 -6.81 10.53 -7.55
C GLU A 48 -6.12 9.37 -6.84
N TYR A 49 -6.17 8.18 -7.43
CA TYR A 49 -5.50 7.00 -6.89
C TYR A 49 -3.98 7.25 -6.75
N LYS A 50 -3.35 7.91 -7.71
CA LYS A 50 -1.93 8.26 -7.62
C LYS A 50 -1.61 9.19 -6.44
N ALA A 51 -2.54 10.06 -6.06
CA ALA A 51 -2.39 10.98 -4.93
C ALA A 51 -2.67 10.30 -3.56
N PHE A 52 -3.67 9.43 -3.49
CA PHE A 52 -4.12 8.82 -2.22
C PHE A 52 -3.60 7.42 -1.96
N GLY A 53 -3.25 6.66 -3.01
CA GLY A 53 -2.76 5.28 -2.94
C GLY A 53 -1.65 5.07 -1.91
N PRO A 54 -0.58 5.90 -1.84
CA PRO A 54 0.46 5.73 -0.81
C PRO A 54 -0.09 5.77 0.63
N ARG A 55 -1.13 6.57 0.88
CA ARG A 55 -1.77 6.66 2.21
C ARG A 55 -2.64 5.44 2.49
N TRP A 56 -3.29 4.89 1.46
CA TRP A 56 -4.05 3.64 1.57
C TRP A 56 -3.14 2.46 1.88
N VAL A 57 -1.99 2.37 1.18
CA VAL A 57 -0.95 1.37 1.51
C VAL A 57 -0.47 1.55 2.94
N GLY A 58 -0.22 2.79 3.39
CA GLY A 58 0.13 3.03 4.80
C GLY A 58 -0.92 2.53 5.79
N SER A 59 -2.20 2.68 5.46
CA SER A 59 -3.31 2.17 6.27
C SER A 59 -3.36 0.63 6.26
N ALA A 60 -3.15 0.02 5.10
CA ALA A 60 -3.06 -1.43 4.96
C ALA A 60 -1.87 -2.01 5.75
N MET A 61 -0.71 -1.35 5.72
CA MET A 61 0.45 -1.75 6.50
C MET A 61 0.25 -1.55 8.01
N ALA A 62 -0.53 -0.55 8.42
CA ALA A 62 -0.90 -0.36 9.83
C ALA A 62 -1.84 -1.46 10.35
N ALA A 63 -2.62 -2.08 9.45
CA ALA A 63 -3.53 -3.18 9.75
C ALA A 63 -2.95 -4.56 9.40
N CYS A 64 -1.66 -4.66 9.08
CA CYS A 64 -1.10 -5.92 8.59
C CYS A 64 -0.99 -6.99 9.69
N PRO A 65 -1.20 -8.27 9.35
CA PRO A 65 -0.90 -9.37 10.25
C PRO A 65 0.61 -9.58 10.46
N ASP A 66 0.97 -10.31 11.51
CA ASP A 66 2.36 -10.47 12.00
C ASP A 66 3.30 -11.17 11.00
N ASP A 67 2.77 -11.92 10.05
CA ASP A 67 3.52 -12.62 9.01
C ASP A 67 3.97 -11.71 7.87
N VAL A 68 3.37 -10.52 7.73
CA VAL A 68 3.70 -9.55 6.70
C VAL A 68 5.00 -8.83 7.06
N PRO A 69 6.01 -8.78 6.16
CA PRO A 69 7.32 -8.17 6.44
C PRO A 69 7.26 -6.64 6.34
N TRP A 70 6.53 -6.00 7.26
CA TRP A 70 6.23 -4.57 7.24
C TRP A 70 7.48 -3.69 7.28
N GLN A 71 8.56 -4.15 7.90
CA GLN A 71 9.85 -3.46 7.95
C GLN A 71 10.48 -3.24 6.56
N ARG A 72 9.98 -3.90 5.51
CA ARG A 72 10.42 -3.72 4.12
C ARG A 72 9.63 -2.66 3.36
N VAL A 73 8.60 -2.09 3.97
CA VAL A 73 7.78 -1.02 3.39
C VAL A 73 8.04 0.27 4.16
N ILE A 74 8.65 1.26 3.51
CA ILE A 74 9.08 2.50 4.14
C ILE A 74 8.46 3.73 3.50
N ASN A 75 8.57 4.89 4.15
CA ASN A 75 8.20 6.14 3.52
C ASN A 75 9.25 6.54 2.45
N ALA A 76 8.85 7.38 1.49
CA ALA A 76 9.75 7.86 0.44
C ALA A 76 10.89 8.76 0.95
N GLN A 77 10.85 9.18 2.22
CA GLN A 77 11.89 9.98 2.86
C GLN A 77 12.97 9.12 3.53
N GLY A 78 12.81 7.80 3.55
CA GLY A 78 13.75 6.89 4.21
C GLY A 78 13.85 7.07 5.73
N LYS A 79 12.81 7.63 6.36
CA LYS A 79 12.74 7.85 7.81
C LYS A 79 12.00 6.74 8.52
#